data_AF-A0A2V7X948-F1
#
_entry.id   AF-A0A2V7X948-F1
#
_cell.length_a   1.000
_cell.length_b   1.000
_cell.length_c   1.000
_cell.angle_alpha   90.00
_cell.angle_beta   90.00
_cell.angle_gamma   90.00
#
_symmetry.space_group_name_H-M   'P 1'
#
loop_
_entity.id
_entity.type
_entity.pdbx_description
1 polymer ?
#
loop_
_entity_poly.entity_id
_entity_poly.type
_entity_poly.pdbx_seq_one_letter_code
_entity_poly.pdbx_strand_id
1 'polypeptide(L)'
;MTIAAAVLALFGGAAPSPAFHSPTELQAWLTYYHREPRPELVVAALVALESELPRHGSTLEAEAARGGMRSFFGHVLAKSPDAVVEVEGHAFAPGTRRFLAEALWRCGTKACASALARWGVEAGPPAPDIRAVPVDSRSAIDDLWASYSATGDRAYVERVIAALPASPAPDAPAAGVGAAALRSLTSSAIADPDVLAVCVEAAATAAPGRKAVLDDIVRRARRARGEDPG
;
A
#
# COMPACT_ATOMS: atom_id res chain seq x y z
N MET A 1 62.97 -13.93 18.50
CA MET A 1 62.59 -14.39 17.15
C MET A 1 61.16 -14.88 17.17
N THR A 2 60.31 -14.23 16.35
CA THR A 2 58.99 -14.62 15.83
C THR A 2 57.88 -15.05 16.81
N ILE A 3 57.04 -14.07 17.19
CA ILE A 3 55.65 -14.30 17.58
C ILE A 3 54.83 -14.36 16.28
N ALA A 4 54.17 -15.49 16.03
CA ALA A 4 53.28 -15.68 14.90
C ALA A 4 51.94 -14.96 15.14
N ALA A 5 51.58 -14.02 14.26
CA ALA A 5 50.26 -13.43 14.21
C ALA A 5 49.33 -14.36 13.42
N ALA A 6 48.37 -15.00 14.10
CA ALA A 6 47.26 -15.67 13.46
C ALA A 6 46.22 -14.61 13.07
N VAL A 7 46.17 -14.28 11.78
CA VAL A 7 45.08 -13.50 11.20
C VAL A 7 43.86 -14.42 11.12
N LEU A 8 42.89 -14.24 12.02
CA LEU A 8 41.55 -14.79 11.83
C LEU A 8 40.89 -14.01 10.69
N ALA A 9 40.86 -14.61 9.51
CA ALA A 9 39.95 -14.19 8.45
C ALA A 9 38.52 -14.49 8.92
N LEU A 10 37.80 -13.45 9.35
CA LEU A 10 36.35 -13.48 9.47
C LEU A 10 35.80 -13.66 8.06
N PHE A 11 35.41 -14.88 7.72
CA PHE A 11 34.55 -15.14 6.58
C PHE A 11 33.22 -14.41 6.85
N GLY A 12 33.10 -13.22 6.28
CA GLY A 12 31.82 -12.53 6.14
C GLY A 12 30.94 -13.38 5.23
N GLY A 13 30.22 -14.34 5.80
CA GLY A 13 29.09 -14.95 5.14
C GLY A 13 28.12 -13.83 4.84
N ALA A 14 27.91 -13.54 3.55
CA ALA A 14 26.83 -12.66 3.12
C ALA A 14 25.55 -13.20 3.78
N ALA A 15 24.93 -12.40 4.64
CA ALA A 15 23.61 -12.73 5.13
C ALA A 15 22.72 -13.05 3.91
N PRO A 16 21.91 -14.12 3.95
CA PRO A 16 21.03 -14.42 2.84
C PRO A 16 20.23 -13.16 2.50
N SER A 17 20.17 -12.82 1.21
CA SER A 17 19.37 -11.69 0.75
C SER A 17 17.97 -11.84 1.32
N PRO A 18 17.40 -10.78 1.90
CA PRO A 18 16.14 -10.89 2.58
C PRO A 18 15.05 -11.28 1.57
N ALA A 19 14.18 -12.23 1.93
CA ALA A 19 13.22 -12.85 1.02
C ALA A 19 11.92 -13.18 1.75
N PHE A 20 10.81 -13.17 1.01
CA PHE A 20 9.53 -13.66 1.51
C PHE A 20 9.46 -15.18 1.36
N HIS A 21 9.02 -15.88 2.41
CA HIS A 21 8.94 -17.33 2.45
C HIS A 21 7.56 -17.87 2.04
N SER A 22 6.55 -17.00 1.94
CA SER A 22 5.21 -17.38 1.47
C SER A 22 4.43 -16.19 0.88
N PRO A 23 3.41 -16.44 0.03
CA PRO A 23 2.49 -15.40 -0.42
C PRO A 23 1.76 -14.68 0.72
N THR A 24 1.46 -15.40 1.81
CA THR A 24 0.83 -14.81 3.01
C THR A 24 1.74 -13.82 3.71
N GLU A 25 3.04 -14.09 3.79
CA GLU A 25 4.01 -13.16 4.37
C GLU A 25 4.13 -11.88 3.53
N LEU A 26 4.22 -12.03 2.21
CA LEU A 26 4.22 -10.90 1.27
C LEU A 26 2.93 -10.06 1.41
N GLN A 27 1.78 -10.71 1.45
CA GLN A 27 0.49 -10.03 1.61
C GLN A 27 0.41 -9.28 2.96
N ALA A 28 0.90 -9.88 4.04
CA ALA A 28 0.94 -9.25 5.35
C ALA A 28 1.85 -8.01 5.33
N TRP A 29 3.02 -8.10 4.69
CA TRP A 29 3.93 -6.96 4.51
C TRP A 29 3.28 -5.85 3.69
N LEU A 30 2.66 -6.16 2.55
CA LEU A 30 1.95 -5.16 1.73
C LEU A 30 0.80 -4.47 2.48
N THR A 31 0.12 -5.20 3.36
CA THR A 31 -1.07 -4.71 4.08
C THR A 31 -0.69 -3.88 5.32
N TYR A 32 0.32 -4.33 6.06
CA TYR A 32 0.66 -3.76 7.37
C TYR A 32 2.05 -3.11 7.40
N TYR A 33 2.62 -2.77 6.24
CA TYR A 33 3.94 -2.14 6.10
C TYR A 33 4.15 -0.98 7.07
N HIS A 34 3.17 -0.09 7.22
CA HIS A 34 3.28 1.08 8.09
C HIS A 34 3.54 0.75 9.57
N ARG A 35 3.22 -0.46 10.03
CA ARG A 35 3.44 -0.91 11.42
C ARG A 35 4.87 -1.33 11.68
N GLU A 36 5.47 -2.03 10.73
CA GLU A 36 6.87 -2.45 10.78
C GLU A 36 7.52 -2.18 9.41
N PRO A 37 7.90 -0.91 9.13
CA PRO A 37 8.46 -0.54 7.84
C PRO A 37 9.79 -1.24 7.61
N ARG A 38 9.84 -2.09 6.58
CA ARG A 38 11.06 -2.77 6.11
C ARG A 38 11.33 -2.43 4.65
N PRO A 39 11.76 -1.20 4.33
CA PRO A 39 12.02 -0.77 2.94
C PRO A 39 13.11 -1.58 2.24
N GLU A 40 14.02 -2.21 2.98
CA GLU A 40 15.02 -3.14 2.48
C GLU A 40 14.43 -4.38 1.78
N LEU A 41 13.14 -4.68 2.00
CA LEU A 41 12.42 -5.76 1.32
C LEU A 41 11.82 -5.39 -0.02
N VAL A 42 11.93 -4.15 -0.48
CA VAL A 42 11.26 -3.70 -1.71
C VAL A 42 11.65 -4.55 -2.92
N VAL A 43 12.93 -4.82 -3.12
CA VAL A 43 13.39 -5.66 -4.24
C VAL A 43 12.85 -7.08 -4.10
N ALA A 44 12.93 -7.68 -2.90
CA ALA A 44 12.40 -9.01 -2.64
C ALA A 44 10.88 -9.10 -2.87
N ALA A 45 10.13 -8.05 -2.51
CA ALA A 45 8.69 -7.96 -2.72
C ALA A 45 8.37 -7.90 -4.21
N LEU A 46 9.10 -7.11 -4.99
CA LEU A 46 8.91 -6.99 -6.43
C LEU A 46 9.20 -8.32 -7.14
N VAL A 47 10.30 -8.99 -6.79
CA VAL A 47 10.64 -10.32 -7.33
C VAL A 47 9.56 -11.35 -6.97
N ALA A 48 9.06 -11.35 -5.74
CA ALA A 48 7.98 -12.24 -5.33
C ALA A 48 6.68 -11.95 -6.12
N LEU A 49 6.34 -10.67 -6.32
CA LEU A 49 5.15 -10.26 -7.08
C LEU A 49 5.26 -10.63 -8.57
N GLU A 50 6.44 -10.57 -9.18
CA GLU A 50 6.67 -11.05 -10.55
C GLU A 50 6.30 -12.53 -10.71
N SER A 51 6.55 -13.34 -9.68
CA SER A 51 6.22 -14.77 -9.69
C SER A 51 4.75 -15.04 -9.36
N GLU A 52 4.18 -14.30 -8.40
CA GLU A 52 2.83 -14.56 -7.88
C GLU A 52 1.72 -13.99 -8.76
N LEU A 53 1.84 -12.78 -9.29
CA LEU A 53 0.76 -12.12 -10.05
C LEU A 53 0.28 -12.92 -11.28
N PRO A 54 1.16 -13.56 -12.08
CA PRO A 54 0.71 -14.38 -13.21
C PRO A 54 -0.21 -15.53 -12.81
N ARG A 55 -0.06 -16.08 -11.60
CA ARG A 55 -0.93 -17.15 -11.05
C ARG A 55 -2.37 -16.66 -10.83
N HIS A 56 -2.56 -15.35 -10.77
CA HIS A 56 -3.84 -14.67 -10.60
C HIS A 56 -4.29 -13.93 -11.86
N GLY A 57 -3.64 -14.17 -13.00
CA GLY A 57 -3.99 -13.55 -14.29
C GLY A 57 -3.66 -12.05 -14.39
N SER A 58 -2.67 -11.58 -13.62
CA SER A 58 -2.16 -10.21 -13.69
C SER A 58 -0.63 -10.19 -13.84
N THR A 59 -0.05 -9.00 -13.98
CA THR A 59 1.40 -8.76 -14.00
C THR A 59 1.69 -7.41 -13.33
N LEU A 60 2.92 -7.18 -12.86
CA LEU A 60 3.29 -5.86 -12.33
C LEU A 60 3.06 -4.75 -13.37
N GLU A 61 3.33 -5.03 -14.65
CA GLU A 61 3.05 -4.08 -15.73
C GLU A 61 1.56 -3.69 -15.81
N ALA A 62 0.66 -4.67 -15.69
CA ALA A 62 -0.78 -4.40 -15.64
C ALA A 62 -1.18 -3.63 -14.37
N GLU A 63 -0.51 -3.90 -13.25
CA GLU A 63 -0.69 -3.17 -12.00
C GLU A 63 -0.17 -1.72 -12.06
N ALA A 64 0.63 -1.34 -13.05
CA ALA A 64 1.00 0.07 -13.26
C ALA A 64 -0.23 0.93 -13.59
N ALA A 65 -1.20 0.35 -14.31
CA ALA A 65 -2.47 1.00 -14.62
C ALA A 65 -3.53 0.84 -13.53
N ARG A 66 -3.30 -0.02 -12.51
CA ARG A 66 -4.23 -0.28 -11.40
C ARG A 66 -3.75 0.44 -10.12
N GLY A 67 -4.69 1.02 -9.38
CA GLY A 67 -4.39 1.95 -8.28
C GLY A 67 -3.42 1.47 -7.21
N GLY A 68 -3.73 0.34 -6.59
CA GLY A 68 -3.10 -0.01 -5.31
C GLY A 68 -1.57 -0.08 -5.35
N MET A 69 -1.01 -1.05 -6.08
CA MET A 69 0.42 -1.38 -5.93
C MET A 69 1.34 -0.22 -6.30
N ARG A 70 1.07 0.51 -7.38
CA ARG A 70 1.90 1.66 -7.80
C ARG A 70 1.98 2.75 -6.72
N SER A 71 0.89 2.99 -5.99
CA SER A 71 0.84 4.02 -4.94
C SER A 71 1.51 3.54 -3.67
N PHE A 72 1.34 2.26 -3.30
CA PHE A 72 2.10 1.65 -2.21
C PHE A 72 3.61 1.81 -2.42
N PHE A 73 4.13 1.33 -3.55
CA PHE A 73 5.57 1.40 -3.82
C PHE A 73 6.07 2.84 -3.98
N GLY A 74 5.26 3.74 -4.56
CA GLY A 74 5.60 5.16 -4.61
C GLY A 74 5.83 5.76 -3.22
N HIS A 75 4.97 5.45 -2.25
CA HIS A 75 5.13 5.90 -0.87
C HIS A 75 6.31 5.26 -0.14
N VAL A 76 6.55 3.97 -0.33
CA VAL A 76 7.71 3.28 0.25
C VAL A 76 9.02 3.90 -0.25
N LEU A 77 9.12 4.10 -1.57
CA LEU A 77 10.30 4.70 -2.21
C LEU A 77 10.49 6.16 -1.80
N ALA A 78 9.40 6.92 -1.60
CA ALA A 78 9.48 8.30 -1.10
C ALA A 78 10.09 8.42 0.29
N LYS A 79 9.96 7.37 1.13
CA LYS A 79 10.51 7.34 2.49
C LYS A 79 11.91 6.73 2.58
N SER A 80 12.42 6.08 1.53
CA SER A 80 13.72 5.39 1.56
C SER A 80 14.53 5.62 0.29
N PRO A 81 15.47 6.59 0.29
CA PRO A 81 16.44 6.74 -0.79
C PRO A 81 17.29 5.49 -1.03
N ASP A 82 17.58 4.71 0.01
CA ASP A 82 18.32 3.45 -0.11
C ASP A 82 17.52 2.43 -0.90
N ALA A 83 16.20 2.30 -0.65
CA ALA A 83 15.35 1.44 -1.46
C ALA A 83 15.27 1.88 -2.93
N VAL A 84 15.36 3.19 -3.20
CA VAL A 84 15.46 3.70 -4.58
C VAL A 84 16.76 3.23 -5.25
N VAL A 85 17.89 3.26 -4.53
CA VAL A 85 19.18 2.76 -5.04
C VAL A 85 19.12 1.26 -5.30
N GLU A 86 18.57 0.47 -4.38
CA GLU A 86 18.42 -0.98 -4.54
C GLU A 86 17.54 -1.34 -5.74
N VAL A 87 16.41 -0.64 -5.91
CA VAL A 87 15.52 -0.83 -7.07
C VAL A 87 16.20 -0.45 -8.38
N GLU A 88 16.97 0.63 -8.37
CA GLU A 88 17.70 1.08 -9.55
C GLU A 88 18.81 0.09 -9.97
N GLY A 89 19.53 -0.46 -9.00
CA GLY A 89 20.62 -1.40 -9.24
C GLY A 89 20.17 -2.81 -9.64
N HIS A 90 18.88 -3.14 -9.43
CA HIS A 90 18.36 -4.47 -9.72
C HIS A 90 17.89 -4.63 -11.17
N ALA A 91 18.25 -5.76 -11.80
CA ALA A 91 17.93 -6.06 -13.19
C ALA A 91 16.52 -6.65 -13.36
N PHE A 92 15.48 -5.83 -13.19
CA PHE A 92 14.08 -6.24 -13.36
C PHE A 92 13.69 -6.51 -14.82
N ALA A 93 12.65 -7.36 -15.00
CA ALA A 93 12.04 -7.57 -16.31
C ALA A 93 11.45 -6.27 -16.88
N PRO A 94 11.35 -6.11 -18.23
CA PRO A 94 10.87 -4.88 -18.84
C PRO A 94 9.50 -4.40 -18.34
N GLY A 95 8.56 -5.31 -18.08
CA GLY A 95 7.24 -4.97 -17.56
C GLY A 95 7.29 -4.40 -16.14
N THR A 96 8.11 -4.98 -15.28
CA THR A 96 8.34 -4.50 -13.91
C THR A 96 9.08 -3.17 -13.89
N ARG A 97 10.00 -2.93 -14.83
CA ARG A 97 10.60 -1.59 -14.99
C ARG A 97 9.56 -0.52 -15.35
N ARG A 98 8.54 -0.83 -16.15
CA ARG A 98 7.44 0.11 -16.43
C ARG A 98 6.58 0.37 -15.20
N PHE A 99 6.27 -0.67 -14.42
CA PHE A 99 5.60 -0.53 -13.13
C PHE A 99 6.39 0.37 -12.16
N LEU A 100 7.69 0.11 -12.02
CA LEU A 100 8.58 0.89 -11.17
C LEU A 100 8.72 2.33 -11.65
N ALA A 101 8.71 2.58 -12.95
CA ALA A 101 8.71 3.94 -13.48
C ALA A 101 7.48 4.73 -13.01
N GLU A 102 6.29 4.13 -13.02
CA GLU A 102 5.07 4.74 -12.46
C GLU A 102 5.19 4.98 -10.95
N ALA A 103 5.71 4.01 -10.19
CA ALA A 103 5.90 4.15 -8.75
C ALA A 103 6.93 5.26 -8.40
N LEU A 104 8.05 5.31 -9.11
CA LEU A 104 9.08 6.35 -8.95
C LEU A 104 8.55 7.74 -9.35
N TRP A 105 7.69 7.82 -10.36
CA TRP A 105 7.05 9.08 -10.74
C TRP A 105 6.13 9.57 -9.62
N ARG A 106 5.35 8.67 -9.00
CA ARG A 106 4.49 8.97 -7.83
C ARG A 106 5.25 9.31 -6.57
N CYS A 107 6.45 8.74 -6.39
CA CYS A 107 7.30 9.00 -5.23
C CYS A 107 7.62 10.50 -5.08
N GLY A 108 7.80 11.24 -6.17
CA GLY A 108 7.90 12.71 -6.15
C GLY A 108 9.15 13.29 -5.47
N THR A 109 10.12 12.46 -5.05
CA THR A 109 11.38 12.93 -4.45
C THR A 109 12.48 13.14 -5.50
N LYS A 110 13.52 13.92 -5.15
CA LYS A 110 14.70 14.10 -6.01
C LYS A 110 15.43 12.78 -6.31
N ALA A 111 15.46 11.86 -5.35
CA ALA A 111 16.08 10.55 -5.53
C ALA A 111 15.34 9.75 -6.61
N CYS A 112 14.01 9.69 -6.52
CA CYS A 112 13.18 8.99 -7.50
C CYS A 112 13.24 9.64 -8.89
N ALA A 113 13.21 10.98 -8.97
CA ALA A 113 13.39 11.70 -10.23
C ALA A 113 14.76 11.42 -10.88
N SER A 114 15.81 11.31 -10.06
CA SER A 114 17.16 10.97 -10.56
C SER A 114 17.24 9.54 -11.09
N ALA A 115 16.60 8.58 -10.41
CA ALA A 115 16.51 7.19 -10.86
C ALA A 115 15.75 7.08 -12.20
N LEU A 116 14.63 7.78 -12.36
CA LEU A 116 13.90 7.86 -13.62
C LEU A 116 14.76 8.43 -14.76
N ALA A 117 15.48 9.52 -14.50
CA ALA A 117 16.36 10.13 -15.50
C ALA A 117 17.49 9.18 -15.93
N ARG A 118 18.07 8.41 -15.00
CA ARG A 118 19.07 7.38 -15.31
C ARG A 118 18.51 6.20 -16.10
N TRP A 119 17.21 5.93 -15.98
CA TRP A 119 16.49 4.98 -16.84
C TRP A 119 16.04 5.58 -18.18
N GLY A 120 16.34 6.84 -18.46
CA GLY A 120 15.93 7.52 -19.69
C GLY A 120 14.42 7.80 -19.76
N VAL A 121 13.74 7.82 -18.61
CA VAL A 121 12.31 8.19 -18.52
C VAL A 121 12.21 9.71 -18.34
N GLU A 122 11.55 10.39 -19.27
CA GLU A 122 11.36 11.83 -19.20
C GLU A 122 10.50 12.23 -18.00
N ALA A 123 10.84 13.36 -17.38
CA ALA A 123 10.08 13.90 -16.26
C ALA A 123 8.72 14.41 -16.76
N GLY A 124 7.65 13.73 -16.34
CA GLY A 124 6.28 14.23 -16.50
C GLY A 124 5.93 15.33 -15.50
N PRO A 125 4.71 15.90 -15.57
CA PRO A 125 4.19 16.74 -14.50
C PRO A 125 4.19 15.98 -13.16
N PRO A 126 4.24 16.67 -12.00
CA PRO A 126 4.15 16.01 -10.71
C PRO A 126 2.92 15.10 -10.62
N ALA A 127 3.09 13.93 -10.00
CA ALA A 127 1.98 13.02 -9.77
C ALA A 127 0.88 13.71 -8.93
N PRO A 128 -0.41 13.48 -9.23
CA PRO A 128 -1.50 14.05 -8.44
C PRO A 128 -1.44 13.60 -6.97
N ASP A 129 -1.72 14.52 -6.04
CA ASP A 129 -1.97 14.14 -4.64
C ASP A 129 -3.32 13.41 -4.56
N ILE A 130 -3.28 12.10 -4.40
CA ILE A 130 -4.48 11.24 -4.33
C ILE A 130 -5.43 11.62 -3.17
N ARG A 131 -4.98 12.40 -2.18
CA ARG A 131 -5.86 12.95 -1.12
C ARG A 131 -6.74 14.07 -1.65
N ALA A 132 -6.34 14.74 -2.73
CA ALA A 132 -7.08 15.84 -3.34
C ALA A 132 -7.94 15.39 -4.54
N VAL A 133 -7.65 14.24 -5.15
CA VAL A 133 -8.37 13.73 -6.33
C VAL A 133 -9.73 13.12 -5.93
N PRO A 134 -10.83 13.35 -6.68
CA PRO A 134 -12.12 12.69 -6.44
C PRO A 134 -12.04 11.17 -6.33
N VAL A 135 -12.84 10.58 -5.44
CA VAL A 135 -12.96 9.12 -5.30
C VAL A 135 -14.14 8.66 -6.14
N ASP A 136 -13.91 8.47 -7.43
CA ASP A 136 -14.94 8.19 -8.45
C ASP A 136 -14.79 6.80 -9.10
N SER A 137 -13.84 6.00 -8.64
CA SER A 137 -13.55 4.68 -9.19
C SER A 137 -13.06 3.71 -8.10
N ARG A 138 -13.10 2.41 -8.42
CA ARG A 138 -12.50 1.38 -7.55
C ARG A 138 -10.99 1.53 -7.45
N SER A 139 -10.35 1.89 -8.56
CA SER A 139 -8.91 2.16 -8.61
C SER A 139 -8.51 3.27 -7.63
N ALA A 140 -9.31 4.33 -7.51
CA ALA A 140 -9.07 5.39 -6.52
C ALA A 140 -9.19 4.88 -5.07
N ILE A 141 -10.12 3.95 -4.78
CA ILE A 141 -10.23 3.32 -3.46
C ILE A 141 -8.99 2.45 -3.19
N ASP A 142 -8.53 1.69 -4.18
CA ASP A 142 -7.34 0.85 -4.05
C ASP A 142 -6.06 1.68 -3.85
N ASP A 143 -5.92 2.81 -4.57
CA ASP A 143 -4.86 3.81 -4.38
C ASP A 143 -4.83 4.31 -2.91
N LEU A 144 -5.99 4.64 -2.34
CA LEU A 144 -6.08 5.12 -0.96
C LEU A 144 -5.70 4.04 0.06
N TRP A 145 -6.21 2.81 -0.09
CA TRP A 145 -5.87 1.72 0.83
C TRP A 145 -4.39 1.38 0.77
N ALA A 146 -3.83 1.28 -0.42
CA ALA A 146 -2.41 1.01 -0.60
C ALA A 146 -1.52 2.11 0.01
N SER A 147 -1.96 3.37 -0.07
CA SER A 147 -1.26 4.51 0.51
C SER A 147 -1.38 4.52 2.04
N TYR A 148 -2.53 4.16 2.60
CA TYR A 148 -2.67 3.90 4.03
C TYR A 148 -1.73 2.77 4.47
N SER A 149 -1.72 1.63 3.77
CA SER A 149 -0.86 0.50 4.11
C SER A 149 0.62 0.88 4.13
N ALA A 150 1.07 1.72 3.20
CA ALA A 150 2.45 2.20 3.12
C ALA A 150 2.81 3.28 4.16
N THR A 151 1.84 4.06 4.65
CA THR A 151 2.13 5.29 5.41
C THR A 151 1.57 5.32 6.82
N GLY A 152 0.47 4.62 7.08
CA GLY A 152 -0.34 4.74 8.30
C GLY A 152 -1.12 6.05 8.40
N ASP A 153 -1.13 6.90 7.36
CA ASP A 153 -1.81 8.19 7.40
C ASP A 153 -3.32 8.02 7.30
N ARG A 154 -4.02 8.36 8.40
CA ARG A 154 -5.49 8.28 8.49
C ARG A 154 -6.22 9.14 7.46
N ALA A 155 -5.59 10.17 6.91
CA ALA A 155 -6.21 10.99 5.86
C ALA A 155 -6.65 10.14 4.66
N TYR A 156 -5.95 9.04 4.34
CA TYR A 156 -6.36 8.12 3.28
C TYR A 156 -7.65 7.37 3.63
N VAL A 157 -7.81 6.96 4.89
CA VAL A 157 -9.05 6.31 5.39
C VAL A 157 -10.21 7.29 5.38
N GLU A 158 -9.99 8.53 5.79
CA GLU A 158 -10.98 9.61 5.76
C GLU A 158 -11.49 9.89 4.34
N ARG A 159 -10.62 9.79 3.33
CA ARG A 159 -11.02 9.87 1.91
C ARG A 159 -11.92 8.72 1.48
N VAL A 160 -11.65 7.49 1.94
CA VAL A 160 -12.56 6.34 1.70
C VAL A 160 -13.90 6.58 2.41
N ILE A 161 -13.88 7.09 3.64
CA ILE A 161 -15.10 7.46 4.38
C ILE A 161 -15.90 8.51 3.61
N ALA A 162 -15.26 9.53 3.01
CA ALA A 162 -15.93 10.56 2.23
C ALA A 162 -16.71 9.96 1.05
N ALA A 163 -16.21 8.89 0.44
CA ALA A 163 -16.83 8.18 -0.68
C ALA A 163 -18.03 7.29 -0.30
N LEU A 164 -18.33 7.10 0.99
CA LEU A 164 -19.51 6.35 1.44
C LEU A 164 -20.83 6.97 0.92
N PRO A 165 -21.91 6.20 0.82
CA PRO A 165 -23.23 6.76 0.57
C PRO A 165 -23.64 7.75 1.68
N ALA A 166 -24.44 8.75 1.32
CA ALA A 166 -24.92 9.77 2.26
C ALA A 166 -25.89 9.24 3.33
N SER A 167 -26.57 8.13 3.04
CA SER A 167 -27.54 7.48 3.92
C SER A 167 -27.57 5.98 3.61
N PRO A 168 -28.00 5.11 4.53
CA PRO A 168 -28.29 3.72 4.21
C PRO A 168 -29.32 3.67 3.08
N ALA A 169 -29.05 2.86 2.06
CA ALA A 169 -29.94 2.67 0.92
C ALA A 169 -30.09 1.16 0.69
N PRO A 170 -31.20 0.54 1.14
CA PRO A 170 -31.43 -0.90 1.02
C PRO A 170 -31.40 -1.39 -0.43
N ASP A 171 -31.85 -0.54 -1.36
CA ASP A 171 -32.07 -0.89 -2.77
C ASP A 171 -31.01 -0.27 -3.72
N ALA A 172 -29.93 0.30 -3.19
CA ALA A 172 -28.89 0.88 -4.03
C ALA A 172 -28.17 -0.22 -4.82
N PRO A 173 -27.88 0.00 -6.12
CA PRO A 173 -27.19 -0.99 -6.94
C PRO A 173 -25.85 -1.37 -6.30
N ALA A 174 -25.63 -2.67 -6.13
CA ALA A 174 -24.45 -3.24 -5.46
C ALA A 174 -23.10 -2.89 -6.13
N ALA A 175 -23.13 -2.31 -7.33
CA ALA A 175 -21.99 -2.10 -8.21
C ALA A 175 -21.33 -0.71 -8.16
N GLY A 176 -21.85 0.26 -7.39
CA GLY A 176 -21.30 1.63 -7.34
C GLY A 176 -20.03 1.83 -6.51
N VAL A 177 -19.36 2.96 -6.70
CA VAL A 177 -18.15 3.39 -5.93
C VAL A 177 -18.45 3.47 -4.44
N GLY A 178 -19.58 4.08 -4.04
CA GLY A 178 -19.98 4.14 -2.64
C GLY A 178 -20.24 2.75 -2.02
N ALA A 179 -20.75 1.80 -2.79
CA ALA A 179 -20.91 0.41 -2.33
C ALA A 179 -19.55 -0.30 -2.20
N ALA A 180 -18.58 -0.01 -3.08
CA ALA A 180 -17.22 -0.50 -2.97
C ALA A 180 -16.49 0.10 -1.75
N ALA A 181 -16.66 1.40 -1.50
CA ALA A 181 -16.13 2.07 -0.32
C ALA A 181 -16.72 1.47 0.96
N LEU A 182 -18.04 1.25 1.02
CA LEU A 182 -18.71 0.62 2.14
C LEU A 182 -18.15 -0.79 2.43
N ARG A 183 -18.06 -1.65 1.42
CA ARG A 183 -17.53 -3.01 1.59
C ARG A 183 -16.08 -3.02 2.05
N SER A 184 -15.21 -2.26 1.37
CA SER A 184 -13.78 -2.23 1.68
C SER A 184 -13.49 -1.61 3.05
N LEU A 185 -14.19 -0.55 3.44
CA LEU A 185 -14.06 0.05 4.77
C LEU A 185 -14.54 -0.91 5.86
N THR A 186 -15.65 -1.63 5.63
CA THR A 186 -16.14 -2.63 6.59
C THR A 186 -15.14 -3.75 6.82
N SER A 187 -14.60 -4.34 5.74
CA SER A 187 -13.59 -5.40 5.87
C SER A 187 -12.31 -4.89 6.54
N SER A 188 -11.89 -3.67 6.24
CA SER A 188 -10.69 -3.08 6.82
C SER A 188 -10.88 -2.76 8.30
N ALA A 189 -12.04 -2.23 8.72
CA ALA A 189 -12.35 -1.99 10.13
C ALA A 189 -12.47 -3.28 10.95
N ILE A 190 -12.87 -4.41 10.34
CA ILE A 190 -12.83 -5.72 10.99
C ILE A 190 -11.37 -6.13 11.26
N ALA A 191 -10.53 -6.04 10.22
CA ALA A 191 -9.14 -6.50 10.27
C ALA A 191 -8.22 -5.60 11.09
N ASP A 192 -8.45 -4.28 11.07
CA ASP A 192 -7.54 -3.26 11.57
C ASP A 192 -8.19 -2.36 12.63
N PRO A 193 -7.72 -2.42 13.90
CA PRO A 193 -8.21 -1.58 14.99
C PRO A 193 -8.07 -0.07 14.75
N ASP A 194 -7.03 0.36 14.04
CA ASP A 194 -6.76 1.78 13.77
C ASP A 194 -7.80 2.32 12.78
N VAL A 195 -8.16 1.52 11.77
CA VAL A 195 -9.24 1.85 10.82
C VAL A 195 -10.59 1.90 11.54
N LEU A 196 -10.85 0.98 12.47
CA LEU A 196 -12.05 1.02 13.32
C LEU A 196 -12.11 2.31 14.15
N ALA A 197 -11.00 2.73 14.75
CA ALA A 197 -10.94 3.96 15.53
C ALA A 197 -11.30 5.19 14.66
N VAL A 198 -10.76 5.28 13.44
CA VAL A 198 -11.12 6.35 12.49
C VAL A 198 -12.61 6.33 12.15
N CYS A 199 -13.22 5.14 11.98
CA CYS A 199 -14.66 5.03 11.74
C CYS A 199 -15.49 5.53 12.92
N VAL A 200 -15.07 5.23 14.16
CA VAL A 200 -15.73 5.70 15.40
C VAL A 200 -15.64 7.21 15.53
N GLU A 201 -14.45 7.79 15.31
CA GLU A 201 -14.23 9.24 15.35
C GLU A 201 -15.08 9.95 14.29
N ALA A 202 -15.10 9.44 13.05
CA ALA A 202 -15.91 10.01 11.97
C ALA A 202 -17.42 9.91 12.26
N ALA A 203 -17.89 8.84 12.92
CA ALA A 203 -19.29 8.66 13.27
C ALA A 203 -19.78 9.66 14.33
N ALA A 204 -18.88 10.20 15.15
CA ALA A 204 -19.21 11.14 16.22
C ALA A 204 -19.61 12.53 15.69
N THR A 205 -19.07 12.93 14.54
CA THR A 205 -19.28 14.26 13.94
C THR A 205 -20.08 14.23 12.64
N ALA A 206 -20.48 13.05 12.17
CA ALA A 206 -21.20 12.88 10.91
C ALA A 206 -22.67 13.35 10.99
N ALA A 207 -23.18 13.86 9.88
CA ALA A 207 -24.62 14.12 9.70
C ALA A 207 -25.45 12.83 9.85
N PRO A 208 -26.75 12.89 10.26
CA PRO A 208 -27.51 11.72 10.67
C PRO A 208 -27.50 10.52 9.70
N GLY A 209 -27.64 10.76 8.39
CA GLY A 209 -27.59 9.68 7.39
C GLY A 209 -26.22 9.01 7.29
N ARG A 210 -25.14 9.81 7.25
CA ARG A 210 -23.76 9.29 7.20
C ARG A 210 -23.39 8.60 8.51
N LYS A 211 -23.83 9.14 9.64
CA LYS A 211 -23.67 8.54 10.96
C LYS A 211 -24.28 7.14 11.01
N ALA A 212 -25.50 6.96 10.50
CA ALA A 212 -26.14 5.65 10.47
C ALA A 212 -25.35 4.60 9.66
N VAL A 213 -24.72 5.01 8.55
CA VAL A 213 -23.83 4.13 7.76
C VAL A 213 -22.58 3.74 8.58
N LEU A 214 -21.91 4.72 9.19
CA LEU A 214 -20.70 4.47 9.98
C LEU A 214 -20.98 3.64 11.23
N ASP A 215 -22.09 3.90 11.92
CA ASP A 215 -22.50 3.12 13.10
C ASP A 215 -22.77 1.65 12.74
N ASP A 216 -23.31 1.36 11.55
CA ASP A 216 -23.45 -0.02 11.06
C ASP A 216 -22.09 -0.69 10.79
N ILE A 217 -21.14 0.04 10.19
CA ILE A 217 -19.76 -0.44 9.99
C ILE A 217 -19.11 -0.78 11.34
N VAL A 218 -19.15 0.16 12.29
CA VAL A 218 -18.57 -0.01 13.64
C VAL A 218 -19.19 -1.21 14.35
N ARG A 219 -20.52 -1.34 14.32
CA ARG A 219 -21.22 -2.48 14.92
C ARG A 219 -20.77 -3.81 14.31
N ARG A 220 -20.73 -3.92 12.98
CA ARG A 220 -20.29 -5.14 12.29
C ARG A 220 -18.84 -5.49 12.62
N ALA A 221 -17.97 -4.49 12.66
CA ALA A 221 -16.56 -4.65 13.02
C ALA A 221 -16.39 -5.18 14.44
N ARG A 222 -17.00 -4.53 15.44
CA ARG A 222 -16.95 -4.98 16.84
C ARG A 222 -17.49 -6.38 17.02
N ARG A 223 -18.62 -6.70 16.39
CA ARG A 223 -19.22 -8.04 16.46
C ARG A 223 -18.31 -9.12 15.88
N ALA A 224 -17.70 -8.87 14.71
CA ALA A 224 -16.76 -9.80 14.09
C ALA A 224 -15.50 -10.02 14.95
N ARG A 225 -15.13 -9.03 15.77
CA ARG A 225 -13.98 -9.08 16.68
C ARG A 225 -14.31 -9.64 18.07
N GLY A 226 -15.58 -9.96 18.35
CA GLY A 226 -16.02 -10.41 19.67
C GLY A 226 -16.05 -9.30 20.73
N GLU A 227 -16.06 -8.05 20.31
CA GLU A 227 -16.07 -6.85 21.17
C GLU A 227 -17.50 -6.33 21.44
N ASP A 228 -18.53 -7.15 21.18
CA ASP A 228 -19.93 -6.74 21.36
C ASP A 228 -20.26 -6.68 22.86
N PRO A 229 -20.64 -5.51 23.42
CA PRO A 229 -21.38 -5.49 24.66
C PRO A 229 -22.79 -5.94 24.31
N GLY A 230 -23.21 -7.10 24.82
CA GLY A 230 -24.57 -7.61 24.63
C GLY A 230 -25.65 -6.60 25.00
#